data_AF-A0A4P5QLW9-F1
#
_entry.id   AF-A0A4P5QLW9-F1
#
_cell.length_a   1.000
_cell.length_b   1.000
_cell.length_c   1.000
_cell.angle_alpha   90.00
_cell.angle_beta   90.00
_cell.angle_gamma   90.00
#
_symmetry.space_group_name_H-M   'P 1'
#
loop_
_entity.id
_entity.type
_entity.pdbx_description
1 polymer ?
#
loop_
_entity_poly.entity_id
_entity_poly.type
_entity_poly.pdbx_seq_one_letter_code
_entity_poly.pdbx_strand_id
1 'polypeptide(L)' 'MSNESNASLLQAIKDLNRSWERTKETWRDAKAAEFEHNYLERLPHLTARTSTAMDEIATLIRKVQLDCE' A
#
# COMPACT_ATOMS: atom_id res chain seq x y z
N MET A 1 -12.61 -3.59 -11.21
CA MET A 1 -11.33 -4.27 -10.91
C MET A 1 -10.29 -3.33 -10.31
N SER A 2 -9.84 -2.25 -10.96
CA SER A 2 -8.78 -1.37 -10.41
C SER A 2 -9.05 -0.77 -9.02
N ASN A 3 -10.28 -0.29 -8.80
CA ASN A 3 -10.67 0.38 -7.57
C ASN A 3 -10.70 -0.59 -6.37
N GLU A 4 -11.03 -1.87 -6.62
CA GLU A 4 -11.05 -2.93 -5.61
C GLU A 4 -9.64 -3.37 -5.24
N SER A 5 -8.74 -3.46 -6.24
CA SER A 5 -7.32 -3.73 -6.00
C SER A 5 -6.65 -2.61 -5.19
N ASN A 6 -6.97 -1.34 -5.46
CA ASN A 6 -6.49 -0.20 -4.66
C ASN A 6 -7.03 -0.24 -3.23
N ALA A 7 -8.32 -0.49 -3.05
CA ALA A 7 -8.93 -0.62 -1.72
C ALA A 7 -8.29 -1.77 -0.91
N SER A 8 -8.05 -2.92 -1.56
CA SER A 8 -7.39 -4.07 -0.95
C SER A 8 -5.96 -3.75 -0.50
N LEU A 9 -5.18 -3.07 -1.35
CA LEU A 9 -3.82 -2.64 -0.99
C LEU A 9 -3.82 -1.69 0.21
N LEU A 10 -4.69 -0.69 0.22
CA LEU A 10 -4.81 0.26 1.34
C LEU A 10 -5.23 -0.43 2.63
N GLN A 11 -6.14 -1.40 2.54
CA GLN A 11 -6.57 -2.18 3.69
C GLN A 11 -5.44 -3.04 4.26
N ALA A 12 -4.69 -3.75 3.40
CA ALA A 12 -3.55 -4.56 3.81
C ALA A 12 -2.48 -3.75 4.56
N ILE A 13 -2.20 -2.52 4.11
CA ILE A 13 -1.23 -1.63 4.77
C ILE A 13 -1.74 -1.15 6.14
N LYS A 14 -3.04 -0.85 6.26
CA LYS A 14 -3.65 -0.51 7.56
C LYS A 14 -3.55 -1.67 8.55
N ASP A 15 -3.81 -2.90 8.07
CA ASP A 15 -3.76 -4.09 8.92
C ASP A 15 -2.32 -4.42 9.34
N LEU A 16 -1.36 -4.26 8.43
CA LEU A 16 0.07 -4.38 8.75
C LEU A 16 0.50 -3.38 9.83
N ASN A 17 0.17 -2.10 9.68
CA ASN A 17 0.52 -1.08 10.66
C ASN A 17 -0.12 -1.38 12.03
N ARG A 18 -1.39 -1.80 12.05
CA ARG A 18 -2.05 -2.21 13.30
C ARG A 18 -1.35 -3.40 13.96
N SER A 19 -0.93 -4.38 13.16
CA SER A 19 -0.18 -5.52 13.66
C SER A 19 1.17 -5.07 14.24
N TRP A 20 1.87 -4.18 13.54
CA TRP A 20 3.15 -3.64 13.99
C TRP A 20 3.03 -2.89 15.32
N GLU A 21 2.02 -2.03 15.48
CA GLU A 21 1.78 -1.30 16.74
C GLU A 21 1.58 -2.25 17.93
N ARG A 22 0.95 -3.41 17.73
CA ARG A 22 0.84 -4.44 18.78
C ARG A 22 2.17 -5.17 19.00
N THR A 23 2.89 -5.49 17.92
CA THR A 23 4.17 -6.20 18.02
C THR A 23 5.21 -5.37 18.79
N LYS A 24 5.30 -4.06 18.54
CA LYS A 24 6.25 -3.18 19.26
C LYS A 24 5.93 -2.99 20.74
N GLU A 25 4.75 -3.42 21.21
CA GLU A 25 4.47 -3.46 22.65
C GLU A 25 5.38 -4.47 23.38
N THR A 26 5.78 -5.55 22.71
CA THR A 26 6.58 -6.64 23.30
C THR A 26 7.98 -6.76 22.68
N TRP A 27 8.14 -6.40 21.41
CA TRP A 27 9.43 -6.39 20.72
C TRP A 27 9.98 -4.95 20.63
N ARG A 28 10.91 -4.60 21.52
CA ARG A 28 11.41 -3.22 21.73
C ARG A 28 12.93 -3.06 21.61
N ASP A 29 13.60 -4.05 21.04
CA ASP A 29 15.06 -4.00 20.90
C ASP A 29 15.50 -3.19 19.66
N ALA A 30 16.81 -3.11 19.46
CA ALA A 30 17.37 -2.42 18.29
C ALA A 30 16.93 -3.04 16.95
N LYS A 31 16.55 -4.33 16.92
CA LYS A 31 16.08 -5.00 15.70
C LYS A 31 14.65 -4.61 15.37
N ALA A 32 13.80 -4.37 16.37
CA ALA A 32 12.48 -3.80 16.17
C ALA A 32 12.58 -2.41 15.51
N ALA A 33 13.47 -1.55 16.00
CA ALA A 33 13.71 -0.22 15.42
C ALA A 33 14.27 -0.29 13.98
N GLU A 34 15.24 -1.18 13.74
CA GLU A 34 15.79 -1.42 12.40
C GLU A 34 14.72 -1.90 11.42
N PHE A 35 13.81 -2.77 11.86
CA PHE A 35 12.71 -3.27 11.05
C PHE A 35 11.72 -2.17 10.66
N GLU A 36 11.28 -1.36 11.63
CA GLU A 36 10.38 -0.23 11.39
C GLU A 36 10.97 0.74 10.37
N HIS A 37 12.23 1.12 10.56
CA HIS A 37 12.94 2.05 9.69
C HIS A 37 13.15 1.51 8.28
N ASN A 38 13.71 0.29 8.15
CA ASN A 38 14.12 -0.24 6.85
C ASN A 38 12.96 -0.70 5.98
N TYR A 39 11.84 -1.12 6.60
CA TYR A 39 10.74 -1.77 5.88
C TYR A 39 9.43 -1.02 5.98
N LEU A 40 9.04 -0.51 7.15
CA LEU A 40 7.69 0.03 7.37
C LEU A 40 7.58 1.51 7.02
N GLU A 41 8.55 2.35 7.39
CA GLU A 41 8.50 3.81 7.17
C GLU A 41 8.34 4.19 5.69
N ARG A 42 8.88 3.39 4.77
CA ARG A 42 8.76 3.58 3.32
C ARG A 42 7.41 3.18 2.74
N LEU A 43 6.64 2.31 3.42
CA LEU A 43 5.42 1.73 2.85
C LEU A 43 4.34 2.77 2.55
N PRO A 44 4.00 3.73 3.43
CA PRO A 44 2.96 4.72 3.13
C PRO A 44 3.21 5.47 1.81
N HIS A 45 4.45 5.89 1.58
CA HIS A 45 4.83 6.58 0.35
C HIS A 45 4.78 5.66 -0.89
N LEU A 46 5.30 4.44 -0.79
CA LEU A 46 5.26 3.47 -1.89
C LEU A 46 3.82 3.07 -2.25
N THR A 47 2.98 2.88 -1.24
CA THR A 47 1.56 2.57 -1.39
C THR A 47 0.82 3.72 -2.07
N ALA A 48 1.04 4.96 -1.65
CA ALA A 48 0.43 6.13 -2.28
C ALA A 48 0.80 6.21 -3.76
N ARG A 49 2.10 6.09 -4.09
CA ARG A 49 2.58 6.09 -5.48
C ARG A 49 1.98 4.96 -6.32
N THR A 50 1.89 3.77 -5.74
CA THR A 50 1.31 2.60 -6.41
C THR A 50 -0.18 2.81 -6.68
N SER A 51 -0.92 3.36 -5.70
CA SER A 51 -2.34 3.65 -5.84
C SER A 51 -2.60 4.62 -6.99
N THR A 52 -1.82 5.70 -7.07
CA THR A 52 -1.90 6.67 -8.17
C THR A 52 -1.64 6.02 -9.53
N ALA A 53 -0.58 5.23 -9.66
CA ALA A 53 -0.27 4.54 -10.91
C ALA A 53 -1.39 3.56 -11.33
N MET A 54 -1.99 2.86 -10.36
CA MET A 54 -3.12 1.95 -10.62
C MET A 54 -4.35 2.70 -11.13
N ASP A 55 -4.64 3.89 -10.60
CA ASP A 55 -5.76 4.73 -11.05
C ASP A 55 -5.51 5.31 -12.47
N GLU A 56 -4.27 5.70 -12.76
CA GLU A 56 -3.86 6.15 -14.09
C GLU A 56 -4.02 5.04 -15.13
N ILE A 57 -3.54 3.83 -14.83
CA ILE A 57 -3.68 2.64 -15.69
C ILE A 57 -5.16 2.34 -15.93
N ALA A 58 -5.98 2.38 -14.88
CA ALA A 58 -7.42 2.14 -15.00
C ALA A 58 -8.11 3.16 -15.93
N THR A 59 -7.67 4.41 -15.85
CA THR A 59 -8.17 5.48 -16.70
C THR A 59 -7.78 5.25 -18.16
N LEU A 60 -6.54 4.85 -18.43
CA LEU A 60 -6.07 4.53 -19.78
C LEU A 60 -6.81 3.33 -20.37
N ILE A 61 -7.00 2.25 -19.60
CA ILE A 61 -7.75 1.07 -20.05
C ILE A 61 -9.17 1.45 -20.46
N ARG A 62 -9.87 2.27 -19.66
CA ARG A 62 -11.23 2.73 -20.01
C ARG A 62 -11.26 3.55 -21.30
N LYS A 63 -10.28 4.43 -21.51
CA LYS A 63 -10.18 5.21 -22.75
C LYS A 63 -10.01 4.29 -23.97
N VAL A 64 -9.06 3.36 -23.89
CA VAL A 64 -8.82 2.40 -24.99
C VAL A 64 -10.06 1.55 -25.28
N GLN A 65 -10.80 1.14 -24.25
CA GLN A 65 -12.06 0.41 -24.43
C GLN A 65 -13.11 1.25 -25.17
N LEU A 66 -13.29 2.51 -24.79
CA LEU A 66 -14.22 3.43 -25.45
C LEU A 66 -13.80 3.75 -26.90
N ASP A 67 -12.50 3.83 -27.18
CA ASP A 67 -11.98 4.09 -28.52
C ASP A 67 -12.12 2.87 -29.47
N CYS A 68 -12.39 1.67 -28.93
CA CYS A 68 -12.54 0.43 -29.69
C CYS A 68 -14.01 -0.01 -29.89
N GLU A 69 -14.96 0.72 -29.31
CA GLU A 69 -16.41 0.55 -29.53
C GLU A 69 -16.93 1.52 -30.60
#